data_AF-A0A9E2ED15-F1
#
_entry.id   AF-A0A9E2ED15-F1
#
_cell.length_a   1.000
_cell.length_b   1.000
_cell.length_c   1.000
_cell.angle_alpha   90.00
_cell.angle_beta   90.00
_cell.angle_gamma   90.00
#
_symmetry.space_group_name_H-M   'P 1'
#
loop_
_entity.id
_entity.type
_entity.pdbx_description
1 polymer ?
#
loop_
_entity_poly.entity_id
_entity_poly.type
_entity_poly.pdbx_seq_one_letter_code
_entity_poly.pdbx_strand_id
1 'polypeptide(L)' 'MALRLKISGKPGFKNGVHPPENKELTSGIASRRLPFPDEIILPLSQHIGRPAEALVTPGDRVERGD' A
#
# COMPACT_ATOMS: atom_id res chain seq x y z
N MET A 1 -18.34 20.57 -16.36
CA MET A 1 -17.56 19.86 -17.39
C MET A 1 -16.99 18.60 -16.76
N ALA A 2 -17.54 17.42 -17.09
CA ALA A 2 -17.05 16.14 -16.60
C ALA A 2 -16.15 15.51 -17.67
N LEU A 3 -14.87 15.27 -17.35
CA LEU A 3 -13.95 14.60 -18.27
C LEU A 3 -14.26 13.09 -18.23
N ARG A 4 -14.82 12.57 -19.31
CA ARG A 4 -15.13 11.14 -19.48
C ARG A 4 -13.86 10.42 -19.93
N LEU A 5 -13.22 9.67 -19.02
CA LEU A 5 -12.11 8.78 -19.37
C LEU A 5 -12.65 7.64 -20.28
N LYS A 6 -12.25 7.62 -21.55
CA LYS A 6 -12.55 6.51 -22.47
C LYS A 6 -11.51 5.40 -22.26
N ILE A 7 -11.88 4.36 -21.51
CA ILE A 7 -11.08 3.13 -21.43
C ILE A 7 -11.59 2.19 -22.54
N SER A 8 -10.87 2.10 -23.66
CA SER A 8 -11.21 1.20 -24.77
C SER A 8 -10.32 -0.05 -24.76
N GLY A 9 -10.87 -1.20 -24.39
CA GLY A 9 -10.22 -2.51 -24.53
C GLY A 9 -11.18 -3.66 -24.18
N LYS A 10 -11.19 -4.73 -24.98
CA LYS A 10 -11.98 -5.96 -24.73
C LYS A 10 -11.61 -6.59 -23.36
N PRO A 11 -12.56 -7.24 -22.66
CA PRO A 11 -12.42 -7.60 -21.25
C PRO A 11 -11.53 -8.83 -21.09
N GLY A 12 -10.25 -8.59 -20.82
CA GLY A 12 -9.31 -9.63 -20.44
C GLY A 12 -8.05 -8.99 -19.90
N PHE A 13 -7.84 -9.10 -18.59
CA PHE A 13 -6.65 -8.60 -17.89
C PHE A 13 -5.40 -9.43 -18.18
N LYS A 14 -5.18 -9.85 -19.43
CA LYS A 14 -4.06 -10.73 -19.80
C LYS A 14 -2.70 -10.18 -19.38
N ASN A 15 -2.58 -8.84 -19.33
CA ASN A 15 -1.37 -8.13 -18.88
C ASN A 15 -1.68 -7.08 -17.79
N GLY A 16 -2.85 -7.16 -17.13
CA GLY A 16 -3.26 -6.18 -16.13
C GLY A 16 -3.63 -4.80 -16.71
N VAL A 17 -3.61 -3.79 -15.83
CA VAL A 17 -3.90 -2.38 -16.14
C VAL A 17 -2.57 -1.62 -16.19
N HIS A 18 -2.42 -0.72 -17.18
CA HIS A 18 -1.30 0.21 -17.27
C HIS A 18 -1.79 1.65 -17.02
N PRO A 19 -1.77 2.14 -15.76
CA PRO A 19 -2.09 3.52 -15.46
C PRO A 19 -1.05 4.49 -16.06
N PRO A 20 -1.43 5.74 -16.38
CA PRO A 20 -0.48 6.79 -16.71
C PRO A 20 0.55 7.01 -15.59
N GLU A 21 1.80 7.29 -15.96
CA GLU A 21 2.84 7.67 -14.99
C GLU A 21 2.82 9.17 -14.70
N ASN A 22 3.32 9.56 -13.53
CA ASN A 22 3.43 10.96 -13.09
C ASN A 22 4.74 11.21 -12.31
N LYS A 23 5.85 10.59 -12.73
CA LYS A 23 7.12 10.55 -11.95
C LYS A 23 7.77 11.93 -11.84
N GLU A 24 7.59 12.76 -12.86
CA GLU A 24 8.04 14.14 -12.96
C GLU A 24 7.46 15.06 -11.88
N LEU A 25 6.32 14.71 -11.25
CA LEU A 25 5.73 15.53 -10.18
C LEU A 25 6.63 15.65 -8.95
N THR A 26 7.49 14.66 -8.68
CA THR A 26 8.27 14.61 -7.44
C THR A 26 9.76 14.30 -7.66
N SER A 27 10.22 14.20 -8.91
CA SER A 27 11.58 13.77 -9.25
C SER A 27 12.71 14.65 -8.68
N GLY A 28 12.44 15.94 -8.45
CA GLY A 28 13.40 16.89 -7.86
C GLY A 28 13.25 17.10 -6.36
N ILE A 29 12.33 16.39 -5.69
CA ILE A 29 12.04 16.61 -4.26
C ILE A 29 12.96 15.73 -3.42
N ALA A 30 13.68 16.33 -2.47
CA ALA A 30 14.50 15.59 -1.52
C ALA A 30 13.65 14.61 -0.69
N SER A 31 14.14 13.38 -0.54
CA SER A 31 13.49 12.38 0.30
C SER A 31 13.46 12.86 1.76
N ARG A 32 12.32 12.65 2.42
CA ARG A 32 12.12 13.00 3.82
C ARG A 32 11.52 11.83 4.58
N ARG A 33 11.78 11.77 5.88
CA ARG A 33 11.13 10.80 6.76
C ARG A 33 9.71 11.28 7.06
N LEU A 34 8.73 10.40 6.88
CA LEU A 34 7.38 10.67 7.33
C LEU A 34 7.29 10.50 8.85
N PRO A 35 6.45 11.29 9.55
CA PRO A 35 6.13 11.00 10.94
C PRO A 35 5.52 9.61 11.05
N PHE A 36 5.68 8.98 12.21
CA PHE A 36 4.98 7.73 12.48
C PHE A 36 3.50 8.03 12.66
N PRO A 37 2.61 7.14 12.20
CA PRO A 37 1.20 7.25 12.51
C PRO A 37 0.98 6.98 14.01
N ASP A 38 -0.09 7.55 14.56
CA ASP A 38 -0.48 7.32 15.96
C ASP A 38 -0.98 5.90 16.19
N GLU A 39 -1.48 5.24 15.13
CA GLU A 39 -2.00 3.87 15.16
C GLU A 39 -1.61 3.11 13.88
N ILE A 40 -1.31 1.81 14.04
CA ILE A 40 -1.03 0.90 12.94
C ILE A 40 -1.93 -0.33 13.09
N ILE A 41 -2.59 -0.71 11.99
CA ILE A 41 -3.33 -1.97 11.90
C ILE A 41 -2.49 -2.93 11.06
N LEU A 42 -2.05 -4.04 11.68
CA LEU A 42 -1.27 -5.09 11.03
C LEU A 42 -2.14 -6.35 10.83
N PRO A 43 -2.62 -6.63 9.61
CA PRO A 43 -3.40 -7.84 9.35
C PRO A 43 -2.51 -9.08 9.40
N LEU A 44 -2.87 -10.07 10.21
CA LEU A 44 -2.18 -11.36 10.28
C LEU A 44 -2.43 -12.25 9.04
N SER A 45 -3.40 -11.88 8.19
CA SER A 45 -3.81 -12.61 7.00
C SER A 45 -3.48 -11.84 5.71
N GLN A 46 -2.25 -11.34 5.61
CA GLN A 46 -1.70 -10.66 4.43
C GLN A 46 -0.57 -11.47 3.78
N HIS A 47 -0.62 -12.79 3.89
CA HIS A 47 0.33 -13.70 3.24
C HIS A 47 -0.41 -14.91 2.64
N ILE A 48 0.30 -15.64 1.77
CA ILE A 48 -0.20 -16.90 1.15
C ILE A 48 0.31 -18.13 1.92
N GLY A 49 1.26 -17.93 2.84
CA GLY A 49 1.99 -18.99 3.55
C GLY A 49 1.31 -19.47 4.83
N ARG A 50 2.11 -20.04 5.73
CA ARG A 50 1.65 -20.50 7.06
C ARG A 50 0.97 -19.34 7.81
N PRO A 51 -0.19 -19.56 8.46
CA PRO A 51 -0.86 -18.56 9.29
C PRO A 51 0.10 -17.84 10.24
N ALA A 52 0.02 -16.50 10.29
CA ALA A 52 0.74 -15.73 11.29
C ALA A 52 -0.03 -15.81 12.61
N GLU A 53 0.70 -16.02 13.70
CA GLU A 53 0.15 -16.06 15.05
C GLU A 53 0.53 -14.76 15.77
N ALA A 54 -0.40 -14.20 16.55
CA ALA A 54 -0.10 -13.05 17.39
C ALA A 54 0.85 -13.50 18.51
N LEU A 55 2.00 -12.81 18.65
CA LEU A 55 2.96 -13.09 19.71
C LEU A 55 2.67 -12.30 21.00
N VAL A 56 1.76 -11.33 20.92
CA VAL A 56 1.41 -10.41 22.01
C VAL A 56 -0.10 -10.35 22.21
N THR A 57 -0.51 -9.86 23.37
CA THR A 57 -1.89 -9.71 23.80
C THR A 57 -2.25 -8.23 24.03
N PRO A 58 -3.55 -7.87 24.08
CA PRO A 58 -3.96 -6.50 24.31
C PRO A 58 -3.36 -5.92 25.60
N GLY A 59 -2.71 -4.77 25.50
CA GLY A 59 -2.07 -4.08 26.62
C GLY A 59 -0.56 -4.33 26.74
N ASP A 60 -0.03 -5.30 25.99
CA ASP A 60 1.41 -5.51 25.94
C ASP A 60 2.12 -4.31 25.29
N ARG A 61 3.23 -3.89 25.91
CA ARG A 61 4.10 -2.86 25.36
C ARG A 61 5.15 -3.53 24.48
N VAL A 62 5.29 -3.00 23.26
CA VAL A 62 6.31 -3.40 22.29
C VAL A 62 7.14 -2.20 21.87
N GLU A 63 8.37 -2.45 21.47
CA GLU A 63 9.27 -1.49 20.87
C GLU A 63 9.40 -1.68 19.36
N ARG A 64 10.06 -0.74 18.70
CA ARG A 64 10.29 -0.85 17.26
C ARG A 64 11.32 -1.93 16.99
N GLY A 65 10.91 -2.94 16.23
CA GLY A 65 11.77 -4.04 15.82
C GLY A 65 11.58 -5.31 16.63
N ASP A 66 10.70 -5.27 17.63
CA ASP A 66 10.16 -6.46 18.31
C ASP A 66 9.25 -7.28 17.39
#